data_AF-A0A954MQZ3-F1
#
_entry.id   AF-A0A954MQZ3-F1
#
_cell.length_a   1.000
_cell.length_b   1.000
_cell.length_c   1.000
_cell.angle_alpha   90.00
_cell.angle_beta   90.00
_cell.angle_gamma   90.00
#
_symmetry.space_group_name_H-M   'P 1'
#
loop_
_entity.id
_entity.type
_entity.pdbx_description
1 polymer ?
#
loop_
_entity_poly.entity_id
_entity_poly.type
_entity_poly.pdbx_seq_one_letter_code
_entity_poly.pdbx_strand_id
1 'polypeptide(L)'
;RFAARKQLWEDMRAAGLVIKEEPYALTVPRAQRGGEIIEPLISKQWFVNTDGMAALGLAAVRSGQIKIVPERFTKVYYHWLENLRPWCISRQLWWGHRIPAWYGPDGQVFVGRNPAEAQAQADAHYGKPVALEQDPDVLDTWFSSGLWPFSTLGWPDDTDDLRRYYPTDVLETGYDI
;
A
#
# COMPACT_ATOMS: atom_id res chain seq x y z
N ARG A 1 26.55 0.21 4.84
CA ARG A 1 26.47 -0.24 3.43
C ARG A 1 27.56 0.29 2.50
N PHE A 2 27.79 1.60 2.37
CA PHE A 2 28.77 2.13 1.40
C PHE A 2 30.21 1.77 1.79
N ALA A 3 30.52 1.83 3.09
CA ALA A 3 31.79 1.33 3.62
C ALA A 3 31.99 -0.16 3.29
N ALA A 4 30.95 -0.98 3.48
CA ALA A 4 30.98 -2.40 3.14
C ALA A 4 31.21 -2.64 1.64
N ARG A 5 30.57 -1.85 0.75
CA ARG A 5 30.82 -1.93 -0.70
C ARG A 5 32.28 -1.63 -1.05
N LYS A 6 32.86 -0.59 -0.46
CA LYS A 6 34.28 -0.23 -0.67
C LYS A 6 35.20 -1.36 -0.20
N GLN A 7 34.97 -1.89 1.00
CA GLN A 7 35.78 -2.96 1.56
C GLN A 7 35.69 -4.24 0.70
N LEU A 8 34.47 -4.65 0.32
CA LEU A 8 34.27 -5.81 -0.54
C LEU A 8 35.05 -5.69 -1.86
N TRP A 9 35.10 -4.50 -2.44
CA TRP A 9 35.84 -4.27 -3.68
C TRP A 9 37.34 -4.43 -3.49
N GLU A 10 37.91 -3.92 -2.39
CA GLU A 10 39.32 -4.09 -2.07
C GLU A 10 39.67 -5.57 -1.80
N ASP A 11 38.81 -6.30 -1.10
CA ASP A 11 38.98 -7.74 -0.87
C ASP A 11 38.98 -8.52 -2.20
N MET A 12 38.09 -8.16 -3.13
CA MET A 12 38.04 -8.74 -4.48
C MET A 12 39.31 -8.44 -5.29
N ARG A 13 39.87 -7.22 -5.19
CA ARG A 13 41.14 -6.87 -5.85
C ARG A 13 42.27 -7.74 -5.30
N ALA A 14 42.38 -7.85 -3.97
CA ALA A 14 43.42 -8.63 -3.30
C ALA A 14 43.35 -10.12 -3.66
N ALA A 15 42.14 -10.66 -3.84
CA ALA A 15 41.91 -12.04 -4.27
C ALA A 15 42.12 -12.28 -5.78
N GLY A 16 42.45 -11.25 -6.56
CA GLY A 16 42.60 -11.38 -8.03
C GLY A 16 41.30 -11.64 -8.77
N LEU A 17 40.15 -11.30 -8.18
CA LEU A 17 38.80 -11.54 -8.74
C LEU A 17 38.30 -10.37 -9.61
N VAL A 18 39.03 -9.25 -9.66
CA VAL A 18 38.64 -8.05 -10.40
C VAL A 18 39.22 -8.07 -11.80
N ILE A 19 38.35 -8.15 -12.82
CA ILE A 19 38.75 -8.11 -14.23
C ILE A 19 38.87 -6.67 -14.73
N LYS A 20 37.90 -5.81 -14.40
CA LYS A 20 37.81 -4.42 -14.89
C LYS A 20 37.02 -3.55 -13.91
N GLU A 21 37.39 -2.28 -13.84
CA GLU A 21 36.62 -1.22 -13.18
C GLU A 21 36.43 -0.06 -14.17
N GLU A 22 35.21 0.45 -14.28
CA GLU A 22 34.93 1.61 -15.12
C GLU A 22 33.79 2.47 -14.56
N PRO A 23 33.78 3.79 -14.83
CA PRO A 23 32.68 4.66 -14.44
C PRO A 23 31.36 4.21 -15.10
N TYR A 24 30.30 4.13 -14.30
CA TYR A 24 28.97 3.77 -14.80
C TYR A 24 27.89 4.71 -14.23
N ALA A 25 27.09 5.30 -15.11
CA ALA A 25 25.97 6.14 -14.74
C ALA A 25 24.75 5.28 -14.38
N LEU A 26 24.37 5.29 -13.09
CA LEU A 26 23.25 4.51 -12.56
C LEU A 26 22.06 5.41 -12.21
N THR A 27 20.86 4.97 -12.57
CA THR A 27 19.62 5.51 -12.00
C THR A 27 19.37 4.85 -10.65
N VAL A 28 19.53 5.60 -9.56
CA VAL A 28 19.39 5.07 -8.20
C VAL A 28 18.04 5.51 -7.60
N PRO A 29 17.17 4.58 -7.19
CA PRO A 29 15.87 4.91 -6.60
C PRO A 29 16.05 5.61 -5.25
N ARG A 30 15.23 6.63 -5.01
CA ARG A 30 15.25 7.43 -3.79
C ARG A 30 13.85 7.59 -3.21
N ALA A 31 13.78 7.69 -1.88
CA ALA A 31 12.55 7.98 -1.17
C ALA A 31 12.05 9.37 -1.59
N GLN A 32 10.78 9.47 -1.96
CA GLN A 32 10.20 10.73 -2.43
C GLN A 32 10.26 11.84 -1.37
N ARG A 33 10.14 11.49 -0.08
CA ARG A 33 10.09 12.46 1.03
C ARG A 33 11.47 12.82 1.58
N GLY A 34 12.25 11.83 2.03
CA GLY A 34 13.57 12.07 2.65
C GLY A 34 14.74 12.08 1.67
N GLY A 35 14.55 11.59 0.44
CA GLY A 35 15.59 11.59 -0.60
C GLY A 35 16.67 10.51 -0.42
N GLU A 36 16.60 9.70 0.63
CA GLU A 36 17.53 8.59 0.86
C GLU A 36 17.38 7.53 -0.22
N ILE A 37 18.45 6.78 -0.46
CA ILE A 37 18.41 5.67 -1.44
C ILE A 37 17.62 4.51 -0.84
N ILE A 38 16.65 4.01 -1.59
CA ILE A 38 15.78 2.90 -1.17
C ILE A 38 16.56 1.59 -1.22
N GLU A 39 16.33 0.75 -0.21
CA GLU A 39 16.89 -0.61 -0.13
C GLU A 39 15.77 -1.64 -0.14
N PRO A 40 15.72 -2.53 -1.14
CA PRO A 40 14.79 -3.65 -1.13
C PRO A 40 15.17 -4.64 -0.02
N LEU A 41 14.24 -4.88 0.89
CA LEU A 41 14.37 -5.90 1.94
C LEU A 41 13.12 -6.77 1.93
N ILE A 42 13.31 -8.06 2.20
CA ILE A 42 12.19 -8.99 2.37
C ILE A 42 11.64 -8.79 3.78
N SER A 43 10.36 -8.45 3.87
CA SER A 43 9.64 -8.28 5.13
C SER A 43 8.22 -8.82 4.98
N LYS A 44 7.62 -9.28 6.09
CA LYS A 44 6.19 -9.58 6.14
C LYS A 44 5.42 -8.26 6.17
N GLN A 45 4.50 -8.07 5.25
CA GLN A 45 3.73 -6.84 5.07
C GLN A 45 2.30 -7.17 4.63
N TRP A 46 1.39 -6.22 4.80
CA TRP A 46 0.02 -6.32 4.34
C TRP A 46 -0.11 -5.85 2.90
N PHE A 47 -0.71 -6.69 2.06
CA PHE A 47 -0.93 -6.40 0.66
C PHE A 47 -2.40 -6.53 0.30
N VAL A 48 -2.87 -5.65 -0.59
CA VAL A 48 -4.17 -5.77 -1.23
C VAL A 48 -3.97 -6.31 -2.64
N ASN A 49 -4.73 -7.34 -3.01
CA ASN A 49 -4.82 -7.77 -4.40
C ASN A 49 -5.59 -6.72 -5.20
N THR A 50 -4.91 -6.14 -6.19
CA THR A 50 -5.42 -5.03 -7.00
C THR A 50 -6.19 -5.48 -8.25
N ASP A 51 -6.09 -6.75 -8.65
CA ASP A 51 -6.56 -7.21 -9.97
C ASP A 51 -8.07 -6.97 -10.16
N GLY A 52 -8.88 -7.29 -9.14
CA GLY A 52 -10.32 -7.07 -9.18
C GLY A 52 -10.69 -5.59 -9.27
N MET A 53 -10.02 -4.74 -8.47
CA MET A 53 -10.26 -3.29 -8.49
C MET A 53 -9.81 -2.66 -9.81
N ALA A 54 -8.70 -3.12 -10.37
CA ALA A 54 -8.20 -2.68 -11.66
C ALA A 54 -9.19 -3.00 -12.79
N ALA A 55 -9.73 -4.22 -12.80
CA ALA A 55 -10.74 -4.61 -13.77
C ALA A 55 -12.01 -3.74 -13.70
N LEU A 56 -12.47 -3.42 -12.49
CA LEU A 56 -13.63 -2.53 -12.28
C LEU A 56 -13.35 -1.10 -12.77
N GLY A 57 -12.18 -0.53 -12.44
CA GLY A 57 -11.78 0.81 -12.89
C GLY A 57 -11.65 0.90 -14.42
N LEU A 58 -11.02 -0.09 -15.04
CA LEU A 58 -10.92 -0.19 -16.50
C LEU A 58 -12.30 -0.26 -17.15
N ALA A 59 -13.21 -1.08 -16.62
CA ALA A 59 -14.56 -1.23 -17.16
C ALA A 59 -15.37 0.08 -17.06
N ALA A 60 -15.27 0.80 -15.93
CA ALA A 60 -15.98 2.05 -15.72
C ALA A 60 -15.58 3.13 -16.74
N VAL A 61 -14.29 3.26 -17.04
CA VAL A 61 -13.81 4.24 -18.03
C VAL A 61 -14.08 3.77 -19.47
N ARG A 62 -13.86 2.48 -19.78
CA ARG A 62 -14.12 1.93 -21.12
C ARG A 62 -15.60 1.97 -21.52
N SER A 63 -16.51 1.81 -20.56
CA SER A 63 -17.95 1.92 -20.79
C SER A 63 -18.45 3.36 -20.89
N GLY A 64 -17.61 4.34 -20.51
CA GLY A 64 -17.98 5.76 -20.48
C GLY A 64 -18.78 6.19 -19.25
N GLN A 65 -18.94 5.32 -18.25
CA GLN A 65 -19.51 5.68 -16.94
C GLN A 65 -18.66 6.74 -16.24
N ILE A 66 -17.34 6.62 -16.36
CA ILE A 66 -16.37 7.64 -15.94
C ILE A 66 -15.70 8.22 -17.19
N LYS A 67 -15.63 9.54 -17.27
CA LYS A 67 -14.95 10.26 -18.35
C LYS A 67 -13.72 10.98 -17.79
N ILE A 68 -12.55 10.71 -18.37
CA ILE A 68 -11.29 11.37 -17.99
C ILE A 68 -11.09 12.60 -18.88
N VAL A 69 -10.85 13.74 -18.25
CA VAL A 69 -10.57 15.02 -18.92
C VAL A 69 -9.27 15.60 -18.39
N PRO A 70 -8.30 15.99 -19.25
CA PRO A 70 -8.26 15.82 -20.71
C PRO A 70 -8.17 14.36 -21.18
N GLU A 71 -8.82 14.05 -22.29
CA GLU A 71 -8.95 12.68 -22.84
C GLU A 71 -7.60 11.97 -23.08
N ARG A 72 -6.53 12.72 -23.33
CA ARG A 72 -5.18 12.15 -23.51
C ARG A 72 -4.72 11.31 -22.30
N PHE A 73 -5.21 11.60 -21.09
CA PHE A 73 -4.86 10.86 -19.87
C PHE A 73 -5.53 9.49 -19.78
N THR A 74 -6.55 9.21 -20.58
CA THR A 74 -7.20 7.89 -20.63
C THR A 74 -6.21 6.78 -20.95
N LYS A 75 -5.24 7.04 -21.85
CA LYS A 75 -4.19 6.06 -22.17
C LYS A 75 -3.24 5.81 -21.00
N VAL A 76 -2.91 6.86 -20.24
CA VAL A 76 -2.06 6.77 -19.04
C VAL A 76 -2.77 5.95 -17.98
N TYR A 77 -4.06 6.21 -17.75
CA TYR A 77 -4.90 5.47 -16.82
C TYR A 77 -4.98 3.98 -17.16
N TYR A 78 -5.23 3.63 -18.43
CA TYR A 78 -5.26 2.24 -18.88
C TYR A 78 -3.92 1.54 -18.67
N HIS A 79 -2.84 2.16 -19.15
CA HIS A 79 -1.51 1.59 -19.01
C HIS A 79 -1.15 1.35 -17.53
N TRP A 80 -1.53 2.25 -16.63
CA TRP A 80 -1.29 2.08 -15.20
C TRP A 80 -2.10 0.91 -14.62
N LEU A 81 -3.42 0.87 -14.83
CA LEU A 81 -4.27 -0.19 -14.27
C LEU A 81 -3.97 -1.58 -14.84
N GLU A 82 -3.56 -1.68 -16.11
CA GLU A 82 -3.21 -2.95 -16.76
C GLU A 82 -1.90 -3.56 -16.23
N ASN A 83 -1.06 -2.77 -15.56
CA ASN A 83 0.26 -3.18 -15.07
C ASN A 83 0.38 -3.11 -13.53
N LEU A 84 -0.75 -3.05 -12.83
CA LEU A 84 -0.75 -3.01 -11.38
C LEU A 84 -0.14 -4.26 -10.76
N ARG A 85 0.44 -4.07 -9.58
CA ARG A 85 0.95 -5.12 -8.71
C ARG A 85 0.22 -5.03 -7.37
N PRO A 86 0.20 -6.12 -6.57
CA PRO A 86 -0.34 -6.06 -5.23
C PRO A 86 0.20 -4.87 -4.46
N TRP A 87 -0.70 -4.08 -3.90
CA TRP A 87 -0.36 -2.84 -3.23
C TRP A 87 0.01 -3.13 -1.78
N CYS A 88 1.25 -2.83 -1.40
CA CYS A 88 1.67 -2.85 0.00
C CYS A 88 1.00 -1.71 0.77
N ILE A 89 0.08 -2.04 1.68
CA ILE A 89 -0.73 -1.08 2.45
C ILE A 89 -0.21 -0.85 3.87
N SER A 90 0.71 -1.67 4.39
CA SER A 90 1.30 -1.46 5.71
C SER A 90 2.48 -0.49 5.67
N ARG A 91 2.61 0.31 6.73
CA ARG A 91 3.69 1.29 6.91
C ARG A 91 4.19 1.23 8.35
N GLN A 92 5.51 1.19 8.51
CA GLN A 92 6.19 1.25 9.82
C GLN A 92 6.35 2.72 10.24
N LEU A 93 5.22 3.42 10.35
CA LEU A 93 5.15 4.83 10.73
C LEU A 93 4.32 4.98 12.01
N TRP A 94 4.57 6.05 12.75
CA TRP A 94 3.80 6.36 13.96
C TRP A 94 2.47 7.06 13.64
N TRP A 95 2.38 7.68 12.47
CA TRP A 95 1.20 8.41 12.03
C TRP A 95 0.43 7.62 10.99
N GLY A 96 -0.82 7.29 11.31
CA GLY A 96 -1.76 6.62 10.43
C GLY A 96 -2.79 5.81 11.22
N HIS A 97 -3.74 5.23 10.50
CA HIS A 97 -4.73 4.34 11.10
C HIS A 97 -4.06 3.00 11.38
N ARG A 98 -4.05 2.54 12.64
CA ARG A 98 -3.49 1.22 12.97
C ARG A 98 -4.24 0.13 12.21
N ILE A 99 -3.49 -0.83 11.68
CA ILE A 99 -4.09 -1.96 10.97
C ILE A 99 -5.00 -2.72 11.94
N PRO A 100 -6.25 -3.02 11.57
CA PRO A 100 -7.20 -3.73 12.42
C PRO A 100 -6.93 -5.25 12.38
N ALA A 101 -5.69 -5.63 12.66
CA ALA A 101 -5.24 -7.00 12.78
C ALA A 101 -4.57 -7.21 14.13
N TRP A 102 -4.78 -8.38 14.71
CA TRP A 102 -4.27 -8.78 16.01
C TRP A 102 -3.61 -10.15 15.92
N TYR A 103 -2.54 -10.32 16.69
CA TYR A 103 -1.77 -11.55 16.78
C TYR A 103 -2.05 -12.25 18.11
N GLY A 104 -2.36 -13.55 18.02
CA GLY A 104 -2.38 -14.45 19.16
C GLY A 104 -0.96 -14.86 19.60
N PRO A 105 -0.84 -15.59 20.73
CA PRO A 105 0.46 -15.95 21.33
C PRO A 105 1.32 -16.88 20.45
N ASP A 106 0.74 -17.53 19.45
CA ASP A 106 1.42 -18.39 18.47
C ASP A 106 1.62 -17.70 17.10
N GLY A 107 1.27 -16.42 16.99
CA GLY A 107 1.34 -15.64 15.75
C GLY A 107 0.15 -15.82 14.80
N GLN A 108 -0.92 -16.53 15.21
CA GLN A 108 -2.18 -16.57 14.46
C GLN A 108 -2.78 -15.17 14.35
N VAL A 109 -3.29 -14.83 13.16
CA VAL A 109 -3.83 -13.51 12.86
C VAL A 109 -5.35 -13.51 12.96
N PHE A 110 -5.91 -12.48 13.59
CA PHE A 110 -7.33 -12.19 13.72
C PHE A 110 -7.61 -10.77 13.23
N VAL A 111 -8.59 -10.58 12.35
CA VAL A 111 -8.92 -9.28 11.75
C VAL A 111 -10.35 -8.93 12.13
N GLY A 112 -10.56 -7.75 12.72
CA GLY A 112 -11.87 -7.31 13.20
C GLY A 112 -12.01 -5.79 13.15
N ARG A 113 -13.23 -5.26 13.02
CA ARG A 113 -13.45 -3.79 12.96
C ARG A 113 -13.06 -3.10 14.26
N ASN A 114 -13.02 -3.85 15.35
CA ASN A 114 -12.66 -3.40 16.68
C ASN A 114 -12.00 -4.55 17.46
N PRO A 115 -11.35 -4.27 18.62
CA PRO A 115 -10.70 -5.30 19.42
C PRO A 115 -11.65 -6.42 19.91
N ALA A 116 -12.92 -6.11 20.15
CA ALA A 116 -13.87 -7.11 20.66
C ALA A 116 -14.22 -8.16 19.59
N GLU A 117 -14.38 -7.75 18.32
CA GLU A 117 -14.57 -8.68 17.20
C GLU A 117 -13.36 -9.61 17.01
N ALA A 118 -12.14 -9.07 17.12
CA ALA A 118 -10.92 -9.88 17.03
C ALA A 118 -10.80 -10.84 18.22
N GLN A 119 -11.14 -10.38 19.43
CA GLN A 119 -11.14 -11.23 20.63
C GLN A 119 -12.16 -12.38 20.51
N ALA A 120 -13.36 -12.11 20.00
CA ALA A 120 -14.38 -13.16 19.80
C ALA A 120 -13.91 -14.24 18.82
N GLN A 121 -13.19 -13.87 17.75
CA GLN A 121 -12.57 -14.84 16.83
C GLN A 121 -11.48 -15.66 17.53
N ALA A 122 -10.65 -15.02 18.35
CA ALA A 122 -9.59 -15.71 19.09
C ALA A 122 -10.17 -16.68 20.14
N ASP A 123 -11.18 -16.27 20.90
CA ASP A 123 -11.83 -17.11 21.90
C ASP A 123 -12.45 -18.36 21.24
N ALA A 124 -13.07 -18.21 20.07
CA ALA A 124 -13.59 -19.33 19.28
C ALA A 124 -12.48 -20.25 18.74
N HIS A 125 -11.33 -19.70 18.38
CA HIS A 125 -10.19 -20.46 17.86
C HIS A 125 -9.46 -21.25 18.96
N TYR A 126 -9.17 -20.62 20.10
CA TYR A 126 -8.38 -21.23 21.18
C TYR A 126 -9.22 -21.94 22.25
N GLY A 127 -10.52 -21.68 22.32
CA GLY A 127 -11.41 -22.23 23.35
C GLY A 127 -11.14 -21.70 24.78
N LYS A 128 -10.29 -20.68 24.90
CA LYS A 128 -9.93 -20.01 26.15
C LYS A 128 -9.54 -18.56 25.88
N PRO A 129 -9.69 -17.65 26.85
CA PRO A 129 -9.20 -16.29 26.72
C PRO A 129 -7.69 -16.28 26.51
N VAL A 130 -7.26 -15.58 25.47
CA VAL A 130 -5.84 -15.29 25.20
C VAL A 130 -5.66 -13.78 25.01
N ALA A 131 -4.52 -13.27 25.42
CA ALA A 131 -4.15 -11.89 25.13
C ALA A 131 -3.80 -11.75 23.65
N LEU A 132 -4.31 -10.69 23.03
CA LEU A 132 -4.04 -10.34 21.64
C LEU A 132 -3.19 -9.07 21.57
N GLU A 133 -2.22 -9.06 20.67
CA GLU A 133 -1.41 -7.89 20.37
C GLU A 133 -1.79 -7.31 19.01
N GLN A 134 -2.23 -6.05 18.97
CA GLN A 134 -2.56 -5.40 17.70
C GLN A 134 -1.29 -5.15 16.89
N ASP A 135 -1.36 -5.35 15.57
CA ASP A 135 -0.28 -5.03 14.63
C ASP A 135 0.23 -3.59 14.84
N PRO A 136 1.55 -3.39 15.03
CA PRO A 136 2.12 -2.06 15.26
C PRO A 136 2.10 -1.18 14.00
N ASP A 137 1.92 -1.76 12.81
CA ASP A 137 1.90 -1.00 11.57
C ASP A 137 0.62 -0.16 11.41
N VAL A 138 0.76 0.89 10.60
CA VAL A 138 -0.35 1.76 10.17
C VAL A 138 -0.62 1.58 8.69
N LEU A 139 -1.85 1.91 8.27
CA LEU A 139 -2.26 1.93 6.88
C LEU A 139 -1.57 3.07 6.13
N ASP A 140 -1.26 2.82 4.85
CA ASP A 140 -0.82 3.82 3.89
C ASP A 140 -1.81 5.00 3.84
N THR A 141 -1.30 6.23 3.76
CA THR A 141 -2.15 7.43 3.68
C THR A 141 -3.07 7.37 2.47
N TRP A 142 -2.58 6.81 1.35
CA TRP A 142 -3.38 6.60 0.15
C TRP A 142 -4.54 5.62 0.34
N PHE A 143 -4.45 4.71 1.31
CA PHE A 143 -5.55 3.80 1.68
C PHE A 143 -6.75 4.60 2.20
N SER A 144 -6.53 5.50 3.14
CA SER A 144 -7.60 6.36 3.65
C SER A 144 -8.05 7.41 2.63
N SER A 145 -7.13 8.00 1.87
CA SER A 145 -7.47 9.00 0.85
C SER A 145 -8.38 8.44 -0.25
N GLY A 146 -8.19 7.16 -0.63
CA GLY A 146 -9.05 6.48 -1.60
C GLY A 146 -10.51 6.32 -1.14
N LEU A 147 -10.79 6.46 0.16
CA LEU A 147 -12.14 6.37 0.74
C LEU A 147 -12.87 7.72 0.77
N TRP A 148 -12.22 8.80 0.32
CA TRP A 148 -12.79 10.16 0.35
C TRP A 148 -14.20 10.31 -0.26
N PRO A 149 -14.52 9.68 -1.42
CA PRO A 149 -15.81 9.89 -2.09
C PRO A 149 -17.05 9.51 -1.26
N PHE A 150 -16.90 8.71 -0.21
CA PHE A 150 -18.01 8.25 0.64
C PHE A 150 -17.77 8.45 2.14
N SER A 151 -16.52 8.44 2.62
CA SER A 151 -16.22 8.67 4.04
C SER A 151 -16.63 10.07 4.53
N THR A 152 -16.61 11.06 3.64
CA THR A 152 -17.09 12.43 3.92
C THR A 152 -18.60 12.54 4.05
N LEU A 153 -19.32 11.56 3.51
CA LEU A 153 -20.78 11.51 3.50
C LEU A 153 -21.33 10.65 4.64
N GLY A 154 -20.48 10.22 5.58
CA GLY A 154 -20.89 9.44 6.75
C GLY A 154 -20.82 7.92 6.56
N TRP A 155 -20.30 7.41 5.44
CA TRP A 155 -19.95 5.99 5.33
C TRP A 155 -18.95 5.62 6.44
N PRO A 156 -19.10 4.49 7.15
CA PRO A 156 -19.85 3.30 6.77
C PRO A 156 -21.34 3.28 7.12
N ASP A 157 -21.88 4.32 7.74
CA ASP A 157 -23.30 4.41 8.05
C ASP A 157 -24.14 4.80 6.82
N ASP A 158 -25.40 4.38 6.81
CA ASP A 158 -26.34 4.66 5.72
C ASP A 158 -27.07 5.99 5.97
N THR A 159 -26.38 7.08 5.64
CA THR A 159 -26.85 8.45 5.89
C THR A 159 -27.62 9.03 4.70
N ASP A 160 -28.41 10.07 4.96
CA ASP A 160 -29.13 10.80 3.90
C ASP A 160 -28.17 11.46 2.91
N ASP A 161 -27.04 11.99 3.38
CA ASP A 161 -26.01 12.59 2.52
C ASP A 161 -25.35 11.56 1.60
N LEU A 162 -25.03 10.37 2.12
CA LEU A 162 -24.47 9.29 1.30
C LEU A 162 -25.43 8.90 0.18
N ARG A 163 -26.71 8.70 0.50
CA ARG A 163 -27.74 8.35 -0.50
C ARG A 163 -27.98 9.45 -1.53
N ARG A 164 -27.83 10.71 -1.13
CA ARG A 164 -28.12 11.87 -1.97
C ARG A 164 -26.97 12.26 -2.89
N TYR A 165 -25.74 12.19 -2.39
CA TYR A 165 -24.57 12.79 -3.04
C TYR A 165 -23.56 11.78 -3.59
N TYR A 166 -23.74 10.48 -3.31
CA TYR A 166 -22.94 9.42 -3.93
C TYR A 166 -23.77 8.69 -5.01
N PRO A 167 -23.24 8.48 -6.24
CA PRO A 167 -21.90 8.88 -6.72
C PRO A 167 -21.77 10.38 -7.02
N THR A 168 -20.56 10.92 -6.88
CA THR A 168 -20.23 12.33 -7.17
C THR A 168 -20.14 12.62 -8.68
N ASP A 169 -20.38 13.87 -9.10
CA ASP A 169 -20.39 14.27 -10.52
C ASP A 169 -19.01 14.52 -11.13
N VAL A 170 -18.11 15.24 -10.43
CA VAL A 170 -16.79 15.67 -10.97
C VAL A 170 -15.73 15.57 -9.88
N LEU A 171 -14.59 14.97 -10.23
CA LEU A 171 -13.36 15.00 -9.43
C LEU A 171 -12.32 15.86 -10.15
N GLU A 172 -12.00 17.03 -9.59
CA GLU A 172 -10.92 17.89 -10.06
C GLU A 172 -9.63 17.59 -9.29
N THR A 173 -8.56 17.26 -10.01
CA THR A 173 -7.24 16.98 -9.42
C THR A 173 -6.10 17.27 -10.40
N GLY A 174 -4.89 17.46 -9.86
CA GLY A 174 -3.66 17.44 -10.64
C GLY A 174 -3.34 16.04 -11.18
N TYR A 175 -2.57 15.96 -12.26
CA TYR A 175 -2.21 14.68 -12.91
C TYR A 175 -1.17 13.87 -12.12
N ASP A 176 -0.61 14.45 -11.06
CA ASP A 176 0.44 13.88 -10.23
C ASP A 176 -0.08 12.82 -9.23
N ILE A 177 -1.39 12.74 -9.03
CA ILE A 177 -2.11 11.79 -8.17
C ILE A 177 -3.32 11.20 -8.90
#